data_AF-A0AA35QZY7-F1
#
_entry.id   AF-A0AA35QZY7-F1
#
_cell.length_a   1.000
_cell.length_b   1.000
_cell.length_c   1.000
_cell.angle_alpha   90.00
_cell.angle_beta   90.00
_cell.angle_gamma   90.00
#
_symmetry.space_group_name_H-M   'P 1'
#
loop_
_entity.id
_entity.type
_entity.pdbx_description
1 polymer ?
#
loop_
_entity_poly.entity_id
_entity_poly.type
_entity_poly.pdbx_seq_one_letter_code
_entity_poly.pdbx_strand_id
1 'polypeptide(L)'
;MECLPETQLFFIAIRRMAAVPVESMKTGGVFWFTDLTVPDPYYVLPVLACGSFVASIELGGETGVGNPQTARLKNVFRLMPIILIPITASFPTGLFMYWLPASFISISQILLLKMKKVRLFFGIPQMIQHPPEAQEQSKGFMGYFKESYNSSMAIAEAKQRNTDSMKRYKQLKKNPRPKLYDKPPHLIKQSE
;
A
#
# COMPACT_ATOMS: atom_id res chain seq x y z
N MET A 1 10.04 -21.05 7.25
CA MET A 1 10.74 -20.52 6.06
C MET A 1 10.12 -19.16 5.80
N GLU A 2 10.54 -18.24 6.66
CA GLU A 2 9.85 -16.98 6.94
C GLU A 2 10.08 -15.97 5.83
N CYS A 3 9.08 -15.12 5.59
CA CYS A 3 9.08 -14.00 4.68
C CYS A 3 10.16 -12.97 5.06
N LEU A 4 11.43 -13.31 4.83
CA LEU A 4 12.47 -12.31 4.81
C LEU A 4 12.10 -11.33 3.68
N PRO A 5 12.04 -10.01 3.96
CA PRO A 5 11.83 -9.04 2.91
C PRO A 5 12.84 -9.30 1.80
N GLU A 6 12.36 -9.38 0.56
CA GLU A 6 13.12 -9.72 -0.65
C GLU A 6 14.52 -9.09 -0.70
N THR A 7 14.65 -7.88 -0.15
CA THR A 7 15.90 -7.12 -0.02
C THR A 7 16.96 -7.79 0.86
N GLN A 8 16.57 -8.49 1.93
CA GLN A 8 17.49 -9.21 2.83
C GLN A 8 18.03 -10.48 2.18
N LEU A 9 17.19 -11.22 1.43
CA LEU A 9 17.61 -12.41 0.71
C LEU A 9 18.61 -12.04 -0.41
N PHE A 10 18.30 -11.01 -1.17
CA PHE A 10 19.17 -10.51 -2.22
C PHE A 10 20.50 -9.98 -1.67
N PHE A 11 20.46 -9.24 -0.55
CA PHE A 11 21.67 -8.77 0.12
C PHE A 11 22.56 -9.92 0.59
N ILE A 12 21.99 -10.96 1.21
CA ILE A 12 22.74 -12.16 1.63
C ILE A 12 23.33 -12.86 0.41
N ALA A 13 22.56 -13.01 -0.67
CA ALA A 13 23.03 -13.63 -1.90
C ALA A 13 24.23 -12.86 -2.50
N ILE A 14 24.14 -11.53 -2.62
CA ILE A 14 25.25 -10.70 -3.10
C ILE A 14 26.45 -10.82 -2.17
N ARG A 15 26.29 -10.73 -0.84
CA ARG A 15 27.43 -10.85 0.07
C ARG A 15 28.11 -12.22 -0.01
N ARG A 16 27.33 -13.30 -0.16
CA ARG A 16 27.85 -14.66 -0.32
C ARG A 16 28.58 -14.84 -1.65
N MET A 17 28.05 -14.27 -2.73
CA MET A 17 28.70 -14.30 -4.05
C MET A 17 29.92 -13.38 -4.12
N ALA A 18 29.92 -12.24 -3.43
CA ALA A 18 31.07 -11.33 -3.37
C ALA A 18 32.21 -11.89 -2.49
N ALA A 19 31.89 -12.75 -1.51
CA ALA A 19 32.89 -13.43 -0.68
C ALA A 19 33.67 -14.51 -1.44
N VAL A 20 33.11 -15.04 -2.53
CA VAL A 20 33.84 -15.90 -3.48
C VAL A 20 34.36 -14.98 -4.59
N PRO A 21 35.66 -14.89 -4.86
CA PRO A 21 36.19 -13.99 -5.88
C PRO A 21 35.84 -14.51 -7.29
N VAL A 22 34.58 -14.32 -7.69
CA VAL A 22 34.13 -14.55 -9.07
C VAL A 22 34.59 -13.37 -9.93
N GLU A 23 35.55 -13.61 -10.81
CA GLU A 23 36.16 -12.58 -11.67
C GLU A 23 35.13 -11.82 -12.52
N SER A 24 34.02 -12.47 -12.87
CA SER A 24 32.90 -11.87 -13.60
C SER A 24 32.20 -10.73 -12.84
N MET A 25 32.27 -10.67 -11.51
CA MET A 25 31.69 -9.57 -10.71
C MET A 25 32.64 -8.36 -10.59
N LYS A 26 33.93 -8.56 -10.88
CA LYS A 26 34.96 -7.50 -10.86
C LYS A 26 35.06 -6.70 -12.16
N THR A 27 34.58 -7.29 -13.25
CA THR A 27 34.59 -6.69 -14.59
C THR A 27 33.17 -6.45 -15.14
N GLY A 28 32.13 -6.84 -14.41
CA GLY A 28 30.73 -6.74 -14.84
C GLY A 28 30.09 -5.35 -14.71
N GLY A 29 30.87 -4.32 -14.37
CA GLY A 29 30.39 -2.96 -14.23
C GLY A 29 30.18 -2.24 -15.56
N VAL A 30 29.22 -1.31 -15.61
CA VAL A 30 28.87 -0.57 -16.82
C VAL A 30 29.15 0.92 -16.61
N PHE A 31 29.94 1.51 -17.50
CA PHE A 31 30.22 2.95 -17.61
C PHE A 31 31.14 3.59 -16.54
N TRP A 32 30.76 3.68 -15.26
CA TRP A 32 31.54 4.42 -14.22
C TRP A 32 31.86 3.62 -12.95
N PHE A 33 31.33 2.41 -12.81
CA PHE A 33 31.70 1.44 -11.78
C PHE A 33 32.12 0.17 -12.51
N THR A 34 33.28 -0.40 -12.15
CA THR A 34 33.82 -1.64 -12.74
C THR A 34 33.58 -2.84 -11.84
N ASP A 35 33.66 -2.62 -10.52
CA ASP A 35 33.46 -3.63 -9.48
C ASP A 35 32.05 -3.55 -8.87
N LEU A 36 31.25 -4.62 -8.98
CA LEU A 36 29.93 -4.70 -8.35
C LEU A 36 29.99 -5.10 -6.86
N THR A 37 31.16 -5.60 -6.42
CA THR A 37 31.40 -6.13 -5.07
C THR A 37 31.84 -5.06 -4.08
N VAL A 38 32.34 -3.94 -4.58
CA VAL A 38 32.87 -2.82 -3.80
C VAL A 38 31.81 -1.72 -3.70
N PRO A 39 31.76 -0.95 -2.59
CA PRO A 39 30.95 0.25 -2.51
C PRO A 39 31.32 1.25 -3.62
N ASP A 40 30.32 1.99 -4.13
CA ASP A 40 30.53 2.97 -5.20
C ASP A 40 31.47 4.10 -4.74
N PRO A 41 32.68 4.24 -5.34
CA PRO A 41 33.65 5.26 -4.95
C PRO A 41 33.18 6.69 -5.29
N TYR A 42 32.21 6.85 -6.19
CA TYR A 42 31.70 8.16 -6.62
C TYR A 42 30.38 8.57 -5.96
N TYR A 43 29.78 7.70 -5.12
CA TYR A 43 28.49 7.90 -4.46
C TYR A 43 27.32 8.27 -5.40
N VAL A 44 27.46 8.06 -6.70
CA VAL A 44 26.43 8.39 -7.70
C VAL A 44 25.23 7.45 -7.57
N LEU A 45 25.49 6.15 -7.33
CA LEU A 45 24.45 5.13 -7.20
C LEU A 45 23.56 5.33 -5.96
N PRO A 46 24.10 5.55 -4.75
CA PRO A 46 23.30 5.89 -3.56
C PRO A 46 22.42 7.14 -3.75
N VAL A 47 22.95 8.17 -4.42
CA VAL A 47 22.21 9.41 -4.69
C VAL A 47 21.06 9.16 -5.67
N LEU A 48 21.29 8.42 -6.75
CA LEU A 48 20.24 8.04 -7.70
C LEU A 48 19.17 7.15 -7.06
N ALA A 49 19.57 6.25 -6.16
CA ALA A 49 18.64 5.39 -5.44
C ALA A 49 17.75 6.20 -4.47
N CYS A 50 18.36 7.13 -3.73
CA CYS A 50 17.63 8.09 -2.91
C CYS A 50 16.66 8.93 -3.77
N GLY A 51 17.13 9.46 -4.91
CA GLY A 51 16.29 10.21 -5.85
C GLY A 51 15.10 9.39 -6.37
N SER A 52 15.34 8.13 -6.72
CA SER A 52 14.30 7.20 -7.18
C SER A 52 13.28 6.88 -6.08
N PHE A 53 13.72 6.78 -4.83
CA PHE A 53 12.84 6.57 -3.67
C PHE A 53 11.99 7.80 -3.39
N VAL A 54 12.58 9.00 -3.42
CA VAL A 54 11.84 10.26 -3.30
C VAL A 54 10.83 10.41 -4.43
N ALA A 55 11.23 10.12 -5.67
CA ALA A 55 10.33 10.14 -6.83
C ALA A 55 9.17 9.15 -6.65
N SER A 56 9.44 7.94 -6.17
CA SER A 56 8.41 6.94 -5.87
C SER A 56 7.42 7.42 -4.80
N ILE A 57 7.89 8.08 -3.74
CA ILE A 57 7.03 8.67 -2.70
C ILE A 57 6.20 9.82 -3.26
N GLU A 58 6.78 10.65 -4.12
CA GLU A 58 6.06 11.78 -4.72
C GLU A 58 4.98 11.32 -5.70
N LEU A 59 5.30 10.31 -6.51
CA LEU A 59 4.41 9.73 -7.52
C LEU A 59 3.35 8.78 -6.94
N GLY A 60 3.65 8.11 -5.82
CA GLY A 60 2.73 7.21 -5.13
C GLY A 60 1.87 7.92 -4.07
N GLY A 61 2.46 8.87 -3.34
CA GLY A 61 1.83 9.58 -2.21
C GLY A 61 0.85 10.68 -2.61
N GLU A 62 0.77 11.05 -3.89
CA GLU A 62 -0.23 11.96 -4.43
C GLU A 62 -1.68 11.44 -4.32
N THR A 63 -1.87 10.14 -4.05
CA THR A 63 -3.19 9.53 -3.81
C THR A 63 -3.81 9.88 -2.43
N GLY A 64 -3.09 10.55 -1.52
CA GLY A 64 -3.55 10.80 -0.14
C GLY A 64 -3.49 12.26 0.34
N VAL A 65 -3.40 13.24 -0.57
CA VAL A 65 -3.05 14.63 -0.22
C VAL A 65 -4.29 15.49 0.04
N GLY A 66 -4.81 15.45 1.26
CA GLY A 66 -5.85 16.37 1.74
C GLY A 66 -5.54 17.11 3.04
N ASN A 67 -4.51 16.72 3.82
CA ASN A 67 -4.33 17.17 5.22
C ASN A 67 -2.95 17.83 5.49
N PRO A 68 -2.86 18.96 6.22
CA PRO A 68 -1.59 19.60 6.62
C PRO A 68 -0.67 18.71 7.46
N GLN A 69 -1.20 17.72 8.19
CA GLN A 69 -0.40 16.71 8.90
C GLN A 69 0.30 15.75 7.93
N THR A 70 -0.33 15.42 6.80
CA THR A 70 0.24 14.59 5.72
C THR A 70 1.38 15.33 5.03
N ALA A 71 1.33 16.66 4.93
CA ALA A 71 2.43 17.46 4.39
C ALA A 71 3.68 17.38 5.27
N ARG A 72 3.53 17.44 6.61
CA ARG A 72 4.65 17.22 7.54
C ARG A 72 5.23 15.83 7.42
N LEU A 73 4.36 14.81 7.35
CA LEU A 73 4.79 13.43 7.18
C LEU A 73 5.51 13.20 5.83
N LYS A 74 5.02 13.82 4.75
CA LYS A 74 5.67 13.80 3.43
C LYS A 74 7.05 14.47 3.46
N ASN A 75 7.21 15.58 4.19
CA ASN A 75 8.50 16.22 4.38
C ASN A 75 9.48 15.31 5.14
N VAL A 76 9.02 14.58 6.17
CA VAL A 76 9.84 13.60 6.89
C VAL A 76 10.24 12.45 5.97
N PHE A 77 9.30 11.90 5.18
CA PHE A 77 9.60 10.83 4.22
C PHE A 77 10.50 11.29 3.06
N ARG A 78 10.51 12.59 2.72
CA ARG A 78 11.45 13.17 1.75
C ARG A 78 12.84 13.37 2.34
N LEU A 79 12.94 13.69 3.63
CA LEU A 79 14.21 13.92 4.33
C LEU A 79 14.87 12.59 4.77
N MET A 80 14.07 11.58 5.11
CA MET A 80 14.53 10.26 5.54
C MET A 80 15.57 9.62 4.60
N PRO A 81 15.35 9.53 3.27
CA PRO A 81 16.30 8.88 2.39
C PRO A 81 17.61 9.67 2.26
N ILE A 82 17.62 10.99 2.50
CA ILE A 82 18.83 11.82 2.48
C ILE A 82 19.76 11.44 3.64
N ILE A 83 19.20 11.23 4.84
CA ILE A 83 19.96 10.78 6.02
C ILE A 83 20.48 9.35 5.82
N LEU A 84 19.78 8.56 5.00
CA LEU A 84 20.15 7.18 4.68
C LEU A 84 21.30 7.09 3.65
N ILE A 85 21.58 8.14 2.87
CA ILE A 85 22.67 8.17 1.88
C ILE A 85 24.03 7.72 2.48
N PRO A 86 24.55 8.32 3.56
CA PRO A 86 25.84 7.92 4.14
C PRO A 86 25.83 6.50 4.72
N ILE A 87 24.66 6.00 5.16
CA ILE A 87 24.52 4.62 5.61
C ILE A 87 24.58 3.68 4.40
N THR A 88 23.92 4.05 3.31
CA THR A 88 23.85 3.25 2.08
C THR A 88 25.12 3.28 1.25
N ALA A 89 25.96 4.28 1.46
CA ALA A 89 27.31 4.38 0.91
C ALA A 89 28.23 3.23 1.33
N SER A 90 27.93 2.53 2.43
CA SER A 90 28.70 1.35 2.87
C SER A 90 28.24 0.04 2.20
N PHE A 91 27.18 0.08 1.40
CA PHE A 91 26.62 -1.12 0.75
C PHE A 91 27.23 -1.38 -0.63
N PRO A 92 27.33 -2.65 -1.04
CA PRO A 92 27.89 -3.03 -2.33
C PRO A 92 27.01 -2.54 -3.50
N THR A 93 27.66 -2.11 -4.58
CA THR A 93 27.02 -1.53 -5.77
C THR A 93 25.98 -2.46 -6.42
N GLY A 94 26.17 -3.78 -6.32
CA GLY A 94 25.22 -4.77 -6.85
C GLY A 94 23.78 -4.63 -6.33
N LEU A 95 23.58 -4.10 -5.11
CA LEU A 95 22.23 -3.86 -4.57
C LEU A 95 21.46 -2.83 -5.40
N PHE A 96 22.14 -1.75 -5.79
CA PHE A 96 21.55 -0.65 -6.54
C PHE A 96 21.26 -1.03 -7.99
N MET A 97 22.06 -1.94 -8.56
CA MET A 97 21.86 -2.41 -9.94
C MET A 97 20.56 -3.21 -10.13
N TYR A 98 20.10 -3.91 -9.09
CA TYR A 98 18.78 -4.56 -9.12
C TYR A 98 17.64 -3.56 -8.86
N TRP A 99 17.83 -2.67 -7.87
CA TRP A 99 16.76 -1.79 -7.42
C TRP A 99 16.50 -0.64 -8.41
N LEU A 100 17.53 0.03 -8.94
CA LEU A 100 17.34 1.18 -9.82
C LEU A 100 16.48 0.84 -11.05
N PRO A 101 16.75 -0.22 -11.84
CA PRO A 101 15.91 -0.59 -12.97
C PRO A 101 14.47 -0.92 -12.54
N ALA A 102 14.28 -1.62 -11.43
CA ALA A 102 12.94 -1.95 -10.91
C ALA A 102 12.15 -0.68 -10.54
N SER A 103 12.78 0.28 -9.86
CA SER A 103 12.19 1.58 -9.56
C SER A 103 11.88 2.37 -10.84
N PHE A 104 12.78 2.35 -11.82
CA PHE A 104 12.58 3.00 -13.11
C PHE A 104 11.38 2.41 -13.87
N ILE A 105 11.25 1.09 -13.90
CA ILE A 105 10.11 0.40 -14.53
C ILE A 105 8.82 0.76 -13.79
N SER A 106 8.82 0.75 -12.45
CA SER A 106 7.65 1.09 -11.65
C SER A 106 7.21 2.55 -11.83
N ILE A 107 8.15 3.48 -11.79
CA ILE A 107 7.90 4.91 -12.08
C ILE A 107 7.38 5.08 -13.50
N SER A 108 7.99 4.41 -14.47
CA SER A 108 7.56 4.41 -15.86
C SER A 108 6.11 3.93 -15.96
N GLN A 109 5.75 2.81 -15.33
CA GLN A 109 4.37 2.30 -15.28
C GLN A 109 3.39 3.32 -14.69
N ILE A 110 3.75 3.97 -13.58
CA ILE A 110 2.91 5.01 -12.95
C ILE A 110 2.72 6.19 -13.91
N LEU A 111 3.79 6.69 -14.53
CA LEU A 111 3.72 7.78 -15.50
C LEU A 111 2.89 7.41 -16.72
N LEU A 112 3.05 6.19 -17.23
CA LEU A 112 2.31 5.66 -18.38
C LEU A 112 0.80 5.61 -18.07
N LEU A 113 0.42 5.18 -16.86
CA LEU A 113 -0.97 5.16 -16.42
C LEU A 113 -1.53 6.56 -16.11
N LYS A 114 -0.69 7.50 -15.68
CA LYS A 114 -1.07 8.91 -15.49
C LYS A 114 -1.25 9.66 -16.82
N MET A 115 -0.67 9.18 -17.92
CA MET A 115 -0.87 9.79 -19.24
C MET A 115 -2.32 9.65 -19.69
N LYS A 116 -3.00 10.79 -19.86
CA LYS A 116 -4.42 10.89 -20.24
C LYS A 116 -4.74 10.11 -21.54
N LYS A 117 -3.79 10.01 -22.48
CA LYS A 117 -3.96 9.30 -23.76
C LYS A 117 -4.09 7.77 -23.60
N VAL A 118 -3.27 7.17 -22.74
CA VAL A 118 -3.31 5.71 -22.50
C VAL A 118 -4.51 5.35 -21.63
N ARG A 119 -4.85 6.23 -20.69
CA ARG A 119 -6.05 6.11 -19.86
C ARG A 119 -7.35 6.16 -20.67
N LEU A 120 -7.40 7.01 -21.70
CA LEU A 120 -8.54 7.12 -22.61
C LEU A 120 -8.66 5.90 -23.53
N PHE A 121 -7.52 5.37 -24.00
CA PHE A 121 -7.46 4.16 -24.81
C PHE A 121 -7.95 2.92 -24.05
N PHE A 122 -7.65 2.81 -22.76
CA PHE A 122 -8.10 1.70 -21.90
C PHE A 122 -9.48 1.91 -21.25
N GLY A 123 -10.19 3.01 -21.55
CA GLY A 123 -11.54 3.24 -21.02
C GLY A 123 -11.65 3.32 -19.50
N ILE A 124 -10.56 3.63 -18.79
CA ILE A 124 -10.54 3.65 -17.33
C ILE A 124 -11.23 4.92 -16.84
N PRO A 125 -12.35 4.83 -16.07
CA PRO A 125 -13.03 6.00 -15.54
C PRO A 125 -12.08 6.87 -14.73
N GLN A 126 -12.36 8.18 -14.71
CA GLN A 126 -11.54 9.16 -13.99
C GLN A 126 -11.47 8.77 -12.50
N MET A 127 -10.29 8.93 -11.90
CA MET A 127 -10.06 8.54 -10.50
C MET A 127 -10.90 9.56 -9.74
N ILE A 128 -12.01 9.10 -9.16
CA ILE A 128 -12.92 9.96 -8.40
C ILE A 128 -12.07 10.57 -7.30
N GLN A 129 -11.75 11.87 -7.44
CA GLN A 129 -11.26 12.64 -6.32
C GLN A 129 -12.44 12.72 -5.36
N HIS A 130 -12.39 11.94 -4.29
CA HIS A 130 -13.32 12.14 -3.20
C HIS A 130 -13.20 13.62 -2.79
N PRO A 131 -14.33 14.35 -2.70
CA PRO A 131 -14.33 15.72 -2.22
C PRO A 131 -13.50 15.81 -0.93
N PRO A 132 -12.81 16.93 -0.68
CA PRO A 132 -12.00 17.14 0.53
C PRO A 132 -12.76 16.93 1.85
N GLU A 133 -14.08 16.76 1.82
CA GLU A 133 -14.94 16.54 2.98
C GLU A 133 -14.94 15.11 3.54
N ALA A 134 -14.20 14.15 2.96
CA ALA A 134 -14.11 12.79 3.49
C ALA A 134 -12.68 12.26 3.71
N GLN A 135 -11.67 13.14 3.75
CA GLN A 135 -10.39 12.80 4.38
C GLN A 135 -10.35 13.48 5.74
N GLU A 136 -10.98 12.83 6.71
CA GLU A 136 -11.06 13.27 8.08
C GLU A 136 -9.70 13.78 8.57
N GLN A 137 -9.73 15.00 9.08
CA GLN A 137 -8.73 15.63 9.93
C GLN A 137 -7.93 14.57 10.70
N SER A 138 -6.62 14.69 10.67
CA SER A 138 -5.71 13.78 11.36
C SER A 138 -6.10 13.63 12.84
N LYS A 139 -6.94 12.65 13.12
CA LYS A 139 -7.07 12.03 14.43
C LYS A 139 -5.70 11.41 14.65
N GLY A 140 -4.81 12.10 15.37
CA GLY A 140 -3.47 11.60 15.70
C GLY A 140 -3.56 10.17 16.22
N PHE A 141 -2.49 9.37 16.14
CA PHE A 141 -2.49 7.90 16.37
C PHE A 141 -3.56 7.39 17.37
N MET A 142 -3.67 8.01 18.55
CA MET A 142 -4.72 7.75 19.56
C MET A 142 -6.18 7.81 19.05
N GLY A 143 -6.53 8.78 18.22
CA GLY A 143 -7.84 8.92 17.61
C GLY A 143 -8.12 7.86 16.54
N TYR A 144 -7.13 7.42 15.77
CA TYR A 144 -7.27 6.25 14.88
C TYR A 144 -7.52 4.96 15.67
N PHE A 145 -6.81 4.78 16.80
CA PHE A 145 -7.04 3.65 17.71
C PHE A 145 -8.44 3.68 18.34
N LYS A 146 -8.91 4.86 18.76
CA LYS A 146 -10.24 5.04 19.34
C LYS A 146 -11.36 4.82 18.31
N GLU A 147 -11.17 5.30 17.09
CA GLU A 147 -12.07 5.04 15.95
C GLU A 147 -12.16 3.54 15.69
N SER A 148 -11.01 2.87 15.53
CA SER A 148 -10.95 1.44 15.26
C SER A 148 -11.61 0.62 16.36
N TYR A 149 -11.48 1.02 17.64
CA TYR A 149 -12.15 0.36 18.74
C TYR A 149 -13.67 0.52 18.65
N ASN A 150 -14.16 1.74 18.45
CA ASN A 150 -15.60 2.03 18.36
C ASN A 150 -16.24 1.39 17.11
N SER A 151 -15.59 1.46 15.95
CA SER A 151 -16.06 0.83 14.71
C SER A 151 -16.02 -0.70 14.80
N SER A 152 -15.04 -1.28 15.50
CA SER A 152 -14.98 -2.73 15.73
C SER A 152 -16.14 -3.22 16.63
N MET A 153 -16.53 -2.43 17.64
CA MET A 153 -17.66 -2.74 18.51
C MET A 153 -18.99 -2.69 17.74
N ALA A 154 -19.19 -1.68 16.90
CA ALA A 154 -20.41 -1.57 16.07
C ALA A 154 -20.53 -2.72 15.05
N ILE A 155 -19.41 -3.15 14.45
CA ILE A 155 -19.39 -4.30 13.53
C ILE A 155 -19.64 -5.62 14.27
N ALA A 156 -19.12 -5.77 15.50
CA ALA A 156 -19.38 -6.93 16.33
C ALA A 156 -20.87 -7.05 16.69
N GLU A 157 -21.52 -5.94 17.03
CA GLU A 157 -22.96 -5.91 17.33
C GLU A 157 -23.83 -6.22 16.09
N ALA A 158 -23.50 -5.65 14.93
CA ALA A 158 -24.18 -5.94 13.67
C ALA A 158 -24.06 -7.43 13.28
N LYS A 159 -22.89 -8.04 13.53
CA LYS A 159 -22.66 -9.47 13.29
C LYS A 159 -23.47 -10.35 14.26
N GLN A 160 -23.65 -9.92 15.50
CA GLN A 160 -24.50 -10.62 16.48
C GLN A 160 -25.98 -10.57 16.06
N ARG A 161 -26.51 -9.39 15.69
CA ARG A 161 -27.91 -9.23 15.24
C ARG A 161 -28.23 -10.08 14.00
N ASN A 162 -27.33 -10.12 13.03
CA ASN A 162 -27.50 -10.94 11.83
C ASN A 162 -27.43 -12.44 12.17
N THR A 163 -26.53 -12.83 13.07
CA THR A 163 -26.42 -14.23 13.51
C THR A 163 -27.66 -14.69 14.27
N ASP A 164 -28.22 -13.84 15.14
CA ASP A 164 -29.41 -14.17 15.93
C ASP A 164 -30.68 -14.18 15.08
N SER A 165 -30.78 -13.26 14.12
CA SER A 165 -31.84 -13.28 13.09
C SER A 165 -31.76 -14.56 12.25
N MET A 166 -30.56 -15.01 11.90
CA MET A 166 -30.34 -16.25 11.14
C MET A 166 -30.63 -17.50 11.98
N LYS A 167 -30.25 -17.53 13.26
CA LYS A 167 -30.64 -18.59 14.21
C LYS A 167 -32.16 -18.64 14.35
N ARG A 168 -32.80 -17.50 14.50
CA ARG A 168 -34.26 -17.36 14.60
C ARG A 168 -34.94 -17.80 13.31
N TYR A 169 -34.41 -17.45 12.14
CA TYR A 169 -34.90 -17.95 10.85
C TYR A 169 -34.77 -19.47 10.73
N LYS A 170 -33.61 -20.05 11.06
CA LYS A 170 -33.38 -21.51 11.09
C LYS A 170 -34.34 -22.20 12.06
N GLN A 171 -34.62 -21.57 13.21
CA GLN A 171 -35.57 -22.06 14.20
C GLN A 171 -37.01 -22.01 13.68
N LEU A 172 -37.41 -20.93 12.99
CA LEU A 172 -38.73 -20.82 12.35
C LEU A 172 -38.93 -21.84 11.23
N LYS A 173 -37.86 -22.18 10.50
CA LYS A 173 -37.90 -23.25 9.49
C LYS A 173 -38.06 -24.64 10.13
N LYS A 174 -37.43 -24.87 11.30
CA LYS A 174 -37.51 -26.13 12.05
C LYS A 174 -38.85 -26.31 12.77
N ASN A 175 -39.41 -25.24 13.33
CA ASN A 175 -40.70 -25.24 14.01
C ASN A 175 -41.55 -24.07 13.49
N PRO A 176 -42.29 -24.27 12.38
CA PRO A 176 -43.13 -23.23 11.79
C PRO A 176 -44.13 -22.72 12.81
N ARG A 177 -44.27 -21.40 12.95
CA ARG A 177 -45.33 -20.83 13.79
C ARG A 177 -46.69 -21.25 13.20
N PRO A 178 -47.70 -21.57 14.04
CA PRO A 178 -49.05 -21.76 13.55
C PRO A 178 -49.51 -20.48 12.82
N LYS A 179 -50.17 -20.65 11.67
CA LYS A 179 -50.69 -19.52 10.88
C LYS A 179 -51.67 -18.75 11.77
N LEU A 180 -51.38 -17.48 12.06
CA LEU A 180 -52.38 -16.58 12.61
C LEU A 180 -53.35 -16.24 11.46
N TYR A 181 -54.44 -16.99 11.36
CA TYR A 181 -55.65 -16.63 10.61
C TYR A 181 -56.32 -15.44 11.34
N ASP A 182 -57.05 -14.49 10.77
CA ASP A 182 -57.66 -14.27 9.46
C ASP A 182 -57.67 -12.73 9.25
N LYS A 183 -58.06 -12.21 8.06
CA LYS A 183 -58.12 -10.75 7.80
C LYS A 183 -58.66 -9.97 9.00
N PRO A 184 -58.01 -8.86 9.40
CA PRO A 184 -58.43 -8.12 10.58
C PRO A 184 -59.86 -7.56 10.37
N PRO A 185 -60.74 -7.65 11.38
CA PRO A 185 -62.19 -7.42 11.23
C PRO A 185 -62.59 -6.00 10.80
N HIS A 186 -61.66 -5.05 10.77
CA HIS A 186 -61.89 -3.69 10.29
C HIS A 186 -61.81 -3.55 8.76
N LEU A 187 -61.24 -4.53 8.04
CA LEU A 187 -61.11 -4.48 6.56
C LEU A 187 -62.32 -5.08 5.82
N ILE A 188 -63.33 -5.60 6.54
CA ILE A 188 -64.51 -6.23 5.93
C ILE A 188 -65.65 -5.21 5.74
N LYS A 189 -65.62 -4.06 6.44
CA LYS A 189 -66.70 -3.04 6.40
C LYS A 189 -66.49 -1.91 5.38
N GLN A 190 -65.50 -1.98 4.50
CA GLN A 190 -65.15 -0.90 3.56
C GLN A 190 -65.39 -1.24 2.09
N SER A 191 -66.06 -2.35 1.77
CA SER A 191 -66.30 -2.80 0.40
C SER A 191 -67.76 -3.14 0.08
N GLU A 192 -68.72 -2.48 0.75
CA GLU A 192 -70.12 -2.41 0.32
C GLU A 192 -70.52 -0.96 0.04
#